data_AF-A0A1B8FEH5-F1
#
_entry.id   AF-A0A1B8FEH5-F1
#
_cell.length_a   1.000
_cell.length_b   1.000
_cell.length_c   1.000
_cell.angle_alpha   90.00
_cell.angle_beta   90.00
_cell.angle_gamma   90.00
#
_symmetry.space_group_name_H-M   'P 1'
#
loop_
_entity.id
_entity.type
_entity.pdbx_description
1 polymer ?
#
loop_
_entity_poly.entity_id
_entity_poly.type
_entity_poly.pdbx_seq_one_letter_code
_entity_poly.pdbx_strand_id
1 'polypeptide(L)'
;MSIAARQQVSNSKKKRGGQGQLQRGGELRVSKAYELLKQKAELQAQKLAAAKARKQNQAVKRAQKQLKRAGIEARKQERLRKKSVAQLTQAGYPITDPEADSESQYESASEGGRGSGRGSESERE
;
A
#
# COMPACT_ATOMS: atom_id res chain seq x y z
N MET A 1 23.41 -61.13 56.12
CA MET A 1 23.07 -59.70 56.27
C MET A 1 22.08 -59.54 57.42
N SER A 2 22.44 -58.80 58.47
CA SER A 2 21.64 -58.69 59.70
C SER A 2 20.42 -57.78 59.54
N ILE A 3 19.36 -58.05 60.31
CA ILE A 3 18.09 -57.29 60.30
C ILE A 3 18.31 -55.81 60.66
N ALA A 4 19.31 -55.53 61.49
CA ALA A 4 19.72 -54.16 61.87
C ALA A 4 20.11 -53.28 60.66
N ALA A 5 20.76 -53.86 59.64
CA ALA A 5 21.13 -53.14 58.43
C ALA A 5 19.90 -52.74 57.60
N ARG A 6 18.84 -53.57 57.58
CA ARG A 6 17.59 -53.25 56.88
C ARG A 6 16.83 -52.11 57.57
N GLN A 7 16.85 -52.05 58.90
CA GLN A 7 16.20 -51.02 59.69
C GLN A 7 16.81 -49.62 59.49
N GLN A 8 18.14 -49.54 59.31
CA GLN A 8 18.81 -48.26 59.04
C GLN A 8 18.47 -47.71 57.65
N VAL A 9 18.37 -48.58 56.63
CA VAL A 9 17.99 -48.16 55.28
C VAL A 9 16.54 -47.66 55.25
N SER A 10 15.61 -48.28 55.99
CA SER A 10 14.21 -47.81 56.04
C SER A 10 14.06 -46.46 56.75
N ASN A 11 14.85 -46.19 57.79
CA ASN A 11 14.77 -44.94 58.55
C ASN A 11 15.43 -43.75 57.81
N SER A 12 16.41 -44.00 56.95
CA SER A 12 17.02 -42.96 56.10
C SER A 12 16.08 -42.41 55.01
N LYS A 13 15.08 -43.20 54.57
CA LYS A 13 14.08 -42.77 53.57
C LYS A 13 13.02 -41.82 54.13
N LYS A 14 12.86 -41.73 55.45
CA LYS A 14 11.84 -40.88 56.11
C LYS A 14 12.25 -39.42 56.32
N LYS A 15 13.49 -39.01 55.98
CA LYS A 15 13.90 -37.59 55.99
C LYS A 15 13.88 -36.99 54.58
N ARG A 16 12.69 -36.75 54.05
CA ARG A 16 12.48 -35.84 52.91
C ARG A 16 11.33 -34.86 53.18
N GLY A 17 11.34 -34.25 54.36
CA GLY A 17 10.36 -33.23 54.76
C GLY A 17 10.69 -31.80 54.30
N GLY A 18 11.40 -31.63 53.19
CA GLY A 18 11.95 -30.32 52.78
C GLY A 18 11.47 -29.77 51.44
N GLN A 19 10.75 -30.55 50.62
CA GLN A 19 10.36 -30.10 49.27
C GLN A 19 9.04 -29.30 49.22
N GLY A 20 8.21 -29.36 50.26
CA GLY A 20 6.89 -28.71 50.28
C GLY A 20 6.89 -27.19 50.53
N GLN A 21 7.98 -26.61 51.06
CA GLN A 21 8.05 -25.17 51.35
C GLN A 21 8.57 -24.33 50.17
N LEU A 22 9.32 -24.92 49.22
CA LEU A 22 9.84 -24.19 48.07
C LEU A 22 8.75 -23.91 47.00
N GLN A 23 7.66 -24.68 46.97
CA GLN A 23 6.60 -24.56 45.96
C GLN A 23 5.69 -23.34 46.20
N ARG A 24 5.27 -23.08 47.44
CA ARG A 24 4.28 -22.03 47.75
C ARG A 24 4.72 -20.60 47.38
N GLY A 25 6.03 -20.32 47.34
CA GLY A 25 6.58 -19.03 46.90
C GLY A 25 7.08 -18.99 45.45
N GLY A 26 7.39 -20.14 44.86
CA GLY A 26 7.92 -20.25 43.49
C GLY A 26 6.84 -20.09 42.42
N GLU A 27 5.65 -20.66 42.64
CA GLU A 27 4.55 -20.65 41.66
C GLU A 27 4.06 -19.23 41.33
N LEU A 28 3.86 -18.38 42.34
CA LEU A 28 3.50 -16.96 42.16
C LEU A 28 4.56 -16.20 41.33
N ARG A 29 5.84 -16.58 41.47
CA ARG A 29 6.95 -15.96 40.74
C ARG A 29 7.05 -16.44 39.29
N VAL A 30 6.71 -17.71 39.05
CA VAL A 30 6.68 -18.32 37.71
C VAL A 30 5.50 -17.79 36.89
N SER A 31 4.30 -17.71 37.46
CA SER A 31 3.13 -17.06 36.82
C SER A 31 3.43 -15.61 36.46
N LYS A 32 4.02 -14.89 37.43
CA LYS A 32 4.81 -13.66 37.30
C LYS A 32 5.55 -13.51 35.95
N ALA A 33 6.49 -14.42 35.77
CA ALA A 33 7.41 -14.43 34.64
C ALA A 33 6.70 -14.74 33.33
N TYR A 34 5.74 -15.67 33.33
CA TYR A 34 4.95 -16.00 32.14
C TYR A 34 4.11 -14.81 31.65
N GLU A 35 3.48 -14.07 32.55
CA GLU A 35 2.73 -12.86 32.19
C GLU A 35 3.65 -11.79 31.57
N LEU A 36 4.82 -11.56 32.16
CA LEU A 36 5.80 -10.61 31.62
C LEU A 36 6.33 -11.03 30.24
N LEU A 37 6.53 -12.33 30.01
CA LEU A 37 6.91 -12.85 28.70
C LEU A 37 5.81 -12.62 27.67
N LYS A 38 4.56 -12.89 28.05
CA LYS A 38 3.39 -12.67 27.18
C LYS A 38 3.25 -11.19 26.80
N GLN A 39 3.33 -10.28 27.77
CA GLN A 39 3.28 -8.83 27.54
C GLN A 39 4.41 -8.35 26.62
N LYS A 40 5.63 -8.87 26.79
CA LYS A 40 6.75 -8.55 25.90
C LYS A 40 6.52 -9.02 24.48
N ALA A 41 6.00 -10.25 24.31
CA ALA A 41 5.68 -10.79 22.99
C ALA A 41 4.58 -9.97 22.30
N GLU A 42 3.51 -9.62 23.03
CA GLU A 42 2.43 -8.76 22.53
C GLU A 42 2.95 -7.38 22.12
N LEU A 43 3.77 -6.74 22.95
CA LEU A 43 4.35 -5.44 22.66
C LEU A 43 5.30 -5.49 21.45
N GLN A 44 6.06 -6.56 21.29
CA GLN A 44 6.89 -6.78 20.09
C GLN A 44 6.03 -6.95 18.84
N ALA A 45 4.96 -7.74 18.92
CA ALA A 45 4.02 -7.93 17.80
C ALA A 45 3.39 -6.60 17.38
N GLN A 46 2.95 -5.78 18.35
CA GLN A 46 2.42 -4.43 18.07
C GLN A 46 3.45 -3.52 17.41
N LYS A 47 4.69 -3.51 17.89
CA LYS A 47 5.77 -2.71 17.27
C LYS A 47 6.03 -3.12 15.82
N LEU A 48 6.05 -4.43 15.55
CA LEU A 48 6.23 -4.94 14.20
C LEU A 48 5.05 -4.57 13.30
N ALA A 49 3.82 -4.69 13.78
CA ALA A 49 2.62 -4.28 13.05
C ALA A 49 2.64 -2.76 12.75
N ALA A 50 2.94 -1.93 13.75
CA ALA A 50 3.03 -0.48 13.61
C ALA A 50 4.15 -0.07 12.63
N ALA A 51 5.30 -0.75 12.67
CA ALA A 51 6.39 -0.49 11.73
C ALA A 51 6.01 -0.83 10.29
N LYS A 52 5.31 -1.96 10.07
CA LYS A 52 4.79 -2.34 8.75
C LYS A 52 3.77 -1.32 8.24
N ALA A 53 2.78 -0.95 9.07
CA ALA A 53 1.77 0.04 8.73
C ALA A 53 2.39 1.41 8.42
N ARG A 54 3.40 1.84 9.19
CA ARG A 54 4.14 3.09 8.94
C ARG A 54 4.83 3.06 7.57
N LYS A 55 5.52 1.97 7.23
CA LYS A 55 6.19 1.83 5.93
C LYS A 55 5.18 1.89 4.77
N GLN A 56 4.06 1.18 4.89
CA GLN A 56 2.99 1.21 3.89
C GLN A 56 2.42 2.62 3.71
N ASN A 57 2.08 3.29 4.82
CA ASN A 57 1.55 4.65 4.77
C ASN A 57 2.56 5.65 4.17
N GLN A 58 3.85 5.49 4.44
CA GLN A 58 4.89 6.32 3.83
C GLN A 58 4.95 6.10 2.31
N ALA A 59 4.88 4.86 1.84
CA ALA A 59 4.87 4.55 0.42
C ALA A 59 3.63 5.15 -0.27
N VAL A 60 2.44 4.98 0.30
CA VAL A 60 1.20 5.56 -0.22
C VAL A 60 1.29 7.09 -0.31
N LYS A 61 1.76 7.75 0.76
CA LYS A 61 1.92 9.22 0.77
C LYS A 61 2.94 9.70 -0.26
N ARG A 62 4.02 8.94 -0.52
CA ARG A 62 5.00 9.26 -1.56
C ARG A 62 4.37 9.15 -2.95
N ALA A 63 3.66 8.05 -3.23
CA ALA A 63 2.96 7.85 -4.50
C ALA A 63 1.91 8.94 -4.75
N GLN A 64 1.10 9.28 -3.74
CA GLN A 64 0.12 10.37 -3.85
C GLN A 64 0.76 11.73 -4.17
N LYS A 65 1.92 12.04 -3.58
CA LYS A 65 2.66 13.28 -3.89
C LYS A 65 3.19 13.27 -5.32
N GLN A 66 3.71 12.14 -5.80
CA GLN A 66 4.17 12.00 -7.18
C GLN A 66 3.03 12.20 -8.17
N LEU A 67 1.90 11.51 -7.96
CA LEU A 67 0.69 11.67 -8.78
C LEU A 67 0.20 13.12 -8.81
N LYS A 68 0.17 13.79 -7.65
CA LYS A 68 -0.22 15.20 -7.57
C LYS A 68 0.71 16.11 -8.39
N ARG A 69 2.02 15.88 -8.33
CA ARG A 69 3.01 16.66 -9.11
C ARG A 69 2.83 16.43 -10.61
N ALA A 70 2.77 15.17 -11.04
CA ALA A 70 2.52 14.82 -12.44
C ALA A 70 1.22 15.43 -12.97
N GLY A 71 0.14 15.39 -12.17
CA GLY A 71 -1.13 16.01 -12.53
C GLY A 71 -1.06 17.54 -12.67
N ILE A 72 -0.22 18.22 -11.88
CA ILE A 72 0.02 19.67 -12.03
C ILE A 72 0.80 19.95 -13.31
N GLU A 73 1.84 19.16 -13.61
CA GLU A 73 2.65 19.30 -14.82
C GLU A 73 1.82 19.06 -16.09
N ALA A 74 1.01 18.00 -16.11
CA ALA A 74 0.09 17.71 -17.21
C ALA A 74 -0.91 18.87 -17.44
N ARG A 75 -1.47 19.44 -16.37
CA ARG A 75 -2.36 20.62 -16.48
C ARG A 75 -1.65 21.85 -17.02
N LYS A 76 -0.36 22.05 -16.69
CA LYS A 76 0.43 23.15 -17.23
C LYS A 76 0.70 22.95 -18.72
N GLN A 77 1.10 21.74 -19.12
CA GLN A 77 1.31 21.40 -20.53
C GLN A 77 0.02 21.57 -21.34
N GLU A 78 -1.11 21.07 -20.84
CA GLU A 78 -2.39 21.23 -21.55
C GLU A 78 -2.81 22.70 -21.66
N ARG A 79 -2.56 23.53 -20.63
CA ARG A 79 -2.79 24.98 -20.72
C ARG A 79 -1.92 25.64 -21.79
N LEU A 80 -0.66 25.23 -21.92
CA LEU A 80 0.23 25.74 -22.96
C LEU A 80 -0.23 25.29 -24.35
N ARG A 81 -0.59 24.02 -24.51
CA ARG A 81 -1.14 23.47 -25.75
C ARG A 81 -2.41 24.20 -26.19
N LYS A 82 -3.36 24.43 -25.27
CA LYS A 82 -4.58 25.19 -25.59
C LYS A 82 -4.28 26.63 -26.00
N LYS A 83 -3.29 27.27 -25.36
CA LYS A 83 -2.86 28.62 -25.74
C LYS A 83 -2.25 28.67 -27.14
N SER A 84 -1.37 27.73 -27.48
CA SER A 84 -0.77 27.68 -28.83
C SER A 84 -1.82 27.39 -29.90
N VAL A 85 -2.74 26.46 -29.63
CA VAL A 85 -3.88 26.16 -30.51
C VAL A 85 -4.74 27.40 -30.76
N ALA A 86 -5.06 28.15 -29.70
CA ALA A 86 -5.83 29.39 -29.83
C ALA A 86 -5.09 30.43 -30.69
N GLN A 87 -3.78 30.57 -30.54
CA GLN A 87 -2.97 31.49 -31.35
C GLN A 87 -2.95 31.08 -32.83
N LEU A 88 -2.77 29.80 -33.15
CA LEU A 88 -2.82 29.31 -34.53
C LEU A 88 -4.18 29.55 -35.16
N THR A 89 -5.25 29.24 -34.41
CA THR A 89 -6.63 29.48 -34.85
C THR A 89 -6.87 30.97 -35.12
N GLN A 90 -6.40 31.85 -34.22
CA GLN A 90 -6.51 33.30 -34.39
C GLN A 90 -5.75 33.81 -35.62
N ALA A 91 -4.61 33.22 -35.93
CA ALA A 91 -3.82 33.54 -37.11
C ALA A 91 -4.35 32.86 -38.40
N GLY A 92 -5.45 32.11 -38.33
CA GLY A 92 -6.05 31.42 -39.46
C GLY A 92 -5.28 30.18 -39.93
N TYR A 93 -4.30 29.71 -39.15
CA TYR A 93 -3.56 28.49 -39.47
C TYR A 93 -4.34 27.25 -39.03
N PRO A 94 -4.42 26.21 -39.89
CA PRO A 94 -5.04 24.95 -39.52
C PRO A 94 -4.26 24.27 -38.39
N ILE A 95 -4.96 23.60 -37.48
CA ILE A 95 -4.36 22.78 -36.42
C ILE A 95 -4.02 21.42 -37.05
N THR A 96 -2.80 21.26 -37.52
CA THR A 96 -2.29 19.97 -38.01
C THR A 96 -2.04 19.03 -36.84
N ASP A 97 -2.55 17.80 -36.93
CA ASP A 97 -2.19 16.74 -36.00
C ASP A 97 -0.78 16.22 -36.37
N PRO A 98 0.24 16.40 -35.52
CA PRO A 98 1.60 15.99 -35.85
C PRO A 98 1.77 14.47 -36.01
N GLU A 99 0.79 13.66 -35.61
CA GLU A 99 0.75 12.20 -35.84
C GLU A 99 0.02 11.82 -37.14
N ALA A 100 -0.65 12.77 -37.82
CA ALA A 100 -1.40 12.50 -39.05
C ALA A 100 -0.54 12.52 -40.33
N ASP A 101 0.74 12.88 -40.23
CA ASP A 101 1.67 12.95 -41.37
C ASP A 101 2.24 11.57 -41.81
N SER A 102 1.44 10.51 -41.80
CA SER A 102 1.84 9.19 -42.31
C SER A 102 1.01 8.62 -43.47
N GLU A 103 0.06 9.39 -44.02
CA GLU A 103 -0.65 8.99 -45.25
C GLU A 103 -0.68 10.12 -46.28
N SER A 104 0.49 10.48 -46.82
CA SER A 104 0.56 11.27 -48.05
C SER A 104 1.20 10.47 -49.17
N GLN A 105 0.35 9.83 -49.99
CA GLN A 105 0.45 9.79 -51.47
C GLN A 105 -0.64 8.86 -52.03
N TYR A 106 -1.80 9.44 -52.37
CA TYR A 106 -2.55 8.93 -53.51
C TYR A 106 -3.21 10.13 -54.21
N GLU A 107 -2.65 10.52 -55.34
CA GLU A 107 -3.30 11.45 -56.27
C GLU A 107 -4.65 10.85 -56.67
N SER A 108 -5.74 11.53 -56.33
CA SER A 108 -7.04 11.27 -56.95
C SER A 108 -7.54 12.56 -57.56
N ALA A 109 -7.13 12.77 -58.81
CA ALA A 109 -7.87 13.63 -59.72
C ALA A 109 -9.25 13.00 -59.95
N SER A 110 -10.27 13.50 -59.24
CA SER A 110 -11.66 13.27 -59.62
C SER A 110 -12.38 14.61 -59.60
N GLU A 111 -12.37 15.22 -60.78
CA GLU A 111 -13.35 16.17 -61.24
C GLU A 111 -14.78 15.66 -60.97
N GLY A 112 -15.65 16.49 -60.38
CA GLY A 112 -17.09 16.27 -60.45
C GLY A 112 -17.87 16.51 -59.17
N GLY A 113 -18.79 17.49 -59.22
CA GLY A 113 -20.05 17.42 -58.48
C GLY A 113 -20.30 18.54 -57.48
N ARG A 114 -20.81 19.67 -57.98
CA ARG A 114 -21.56 20.64 -57.17
C ARG A 114 -22.78 19.94 -56.55
N GLY A 115 -22.97 20.08 -55.24
CA GLY A 115 -24.15 19.59 -54.52
C GLY A 115 -24.54 20.53 -53.39
N SER A 116 -25.29 21.58 -53.74
CA SER A 116 -25.99 22.47 -52.80
C SER A 116 -27.08 21.70 -52.06
N GLY A 117 -26.99 21.64 -50.73
CA GLY A 117 -27.99 21.06 -49.85
C GLY A 117 -28.35 22.04 -48.73
N ARG A 118 -29.46 22.72 -48.93
CA ARG A 118 -30.05 23.80 -48.13
C ARG A 118 -31.10 23.22 -47.16
N GLY A 119 -31.18 23.74 -45.93
CA GLY A 119 -32.30 23.60 -44.98
C GLY A 119 -32.16 22.41 -44.00
N SER A 120 -32.62 22.46 -42.75
CA SER A 120 -33.58 23.36 -42.12
C SER A 120 -33.44 23.33 -40.60
N GLU A 121 -33.66 24.49 -39.97
CA GLU A 121 -33.98 24.62 -38.54
C GLU A 121 -35.29 23.88 -38.21
N SER A 122 -35.34 23.26 -37.04
CA SER A 122 -36.61 23.04 -36.36
C SER A 122 -36.40 23.09 -34.85
N GLU A 123 -36.76 24.24 -34.28
CA GLU A 123 -37.12 24.36 -32.87
C GLU A 123 -38.26 23.38 -32.54
N ARG A 124 -38.21 22.76 -31.36
CA ARG A 124 -39.37 22.14 -30.74
C ARG A 124 -39.44 22.60 -29.29
N GLU A 125 -40.67 22.92 -28.92
CA GLU A 125 -41.20 23.50 -27.67
C GLU A 125 -40.72 22.82 -26.37
#